data_AF-A0A256YK19-F1
#
_entry.id   AF-A0A256YK19-F1
#
_cell.length_a   1.000
_cell.length_b   1.000
_cell.length_c   1.000
_cell.angle_alpha   90.00
_cell.angle_beta   90.00
_cell.angle_gamma   90.00
#
_symmetry.space_group_name_H-M   'P 1'
#
loop_
_entity.id
_entity.type
_entity.pdbx_description
1 polymer ?
#
loop_
_entity_poly.entity_id
_entity_poly.type
_entity_poly.pdbx_seq_one_letter_code
_entity_poly.pdbx_strand_id
1 'polypeptide(L)'
;MGSSDLMVALIIYGNQGNNMSGYRVHITAYSIFISVLLAILYYFFDPEISATTLVIGFSIGILYSILPDIDAKGSKIRQLLAGVFLLCSVFYLLYPGLILGLMGIILAFFLLVAPFIKHRGFFHTITAGVLFSAPLFLIDPWFSFFALLGFLSHLAVDGRLFSLF
;
A
#
# COMPACT_ATOMS: atom_id res chain seq x y z
N MET A 1 -38.57 -21.42 6.18
CA MET A 1 -37.59 -20.35 6.45
C MET A 1 -38.22 -19.40 7.43
N GLY A 2 -37.66 -19.31 8.63
CA GLY A 2 -38.19 -18.46 9.70
C GLY A 2 -37.84 -17.00 9.46
N SER A 3 -38.64 -16.08 9.98
CA SER A 3 -38.38 -14.64 9.93
C SER A 3 -37.02 -14.23 10.52
N SER A 4 -36.47 -15.05 11.43
CA SER A 4 -35.12 -14.92 11.98
C SER A 4 -34.02 -15.14 10.93
N ASP A 5 -34.21 -16.09 10.02
CA ASP A 5 -33.20 -16.44 9.00
C ASP A 5 -33.09 -15.32 7.95
N LEU A 6 -34.23 -14.68 7.65
CA LEU A 6 -34.30 -13.53 6.75
C LEU A 6 -33.61 -12.29 7.35
N MET A 7 -33.73 -12.09 8.67
CA MET A 7 -33.12 -10.96 9.36
C MET A 7 -31.60 -11.11 9.46
N VAL A 8 -31.11 -12.33 9.73
CA VAL A 8 -29.67 -12.62 9.73
C VAL A 8 -29.09 -12.48 8.33
N ALA A 9 -29.81 -12.94 7.30
CA ALA A 9 -29.40 -12.70 5.91
C ALA A 9 -29.38 -11.20 5.56
N LEU A 10 -30.36 -10.41 6.00
CA LEU A 10 -30.38 -8.96 5.75
C LEU A 10 -29.26 -8.20 6.50
N ILE A 11 -28.85 -8.64 7.68
CA ILE A 11 -27.71 -8.05 8.40
C ILE A 11 -26.38 -8.41 7.72
N ILE A 12 -26.23 -9.66 7.27
CA ILE A 12 -25.00 -10.13 6.61
C ILE A 12 -24.86 -9.52 5.20
N TYR A 13 -25.96 -9.40 4.45
CA TYR A 13 -25.94 -8.84 3.09
C TYR A 13 -26.12 -7.32 3.04
N GLY A 14 -26.76 -6.71 4.05
CA GLY A 14 -26.96 -5.25 4.11
C GLY A 14 -25.68 -4.45 4.35
N ASN A 15 -24.62 -5.08 4.86
CA ASN A 15 -23.33 -4.42 5.11
C ASN A 15 -22.34 -4.47 3.93
N GLN A 16 -22.72 -5.11 2.81
CA GLN A 16 -21.93 -5.17 1.58
C GLN A 16 -22.03 -3.88 0.74
N GLY A 17 -22.86 -2.91 1.16
CA GLY A 17 -23.15 -1.68 0.41
C GLY A 17 -22.17 -0.52 0.63
N ASN A 18 -21.21 -0.63 1.55
CA ASN A 18 -20.27 0.45 1.86
C ASN A 18 -18.85 0.15 1.35
N ASN A 19 -18.70 0.09 0.03
CA ASN A 19 -17.42 -0.03 -0.70
C ASN A 19 -16.41 1.12 -0.43
N MET A 20 -16.71 2.02 0.50
CA MET A 20 -15.81 3.08 0.95
C MET A 20 -14.97 2.70 2.19
N SER A 21 -15.14 1.50 2.76
CA SER A 21 -14.43 1.06 3.98
C SER A 21 -13.12 0.32 3.75
N GLY A 22 -12.87 -0.25 2.56
CA GLY A 22 -11.71 -1.14 2.30
C GLY A 22 -10.37 -0.52 2.67
N TYR A 23 -9.98 0.58 2.02
CA TYR A 23 -8.70 1.25 2.28
C TYR A 23 -8.51 1.68 3.75
N ARG A 24 -9.59 2.04 4.46
CA ARG A 24 -9.52 2.44 5.88
C ARG A 24 -9.10 1.27 6.75
N VAL A 25 -9.61 0.07 6.47
CA VAL A 25 -9.23 -1.15 7.19
C VAL A 25 -7.75 -1.44 6.96
N HIS A 26 -7.26 -1.38 5.72
CA HIS A 26 -5.84 -1.63 5.44
C HIS A 26 -4.90 -0.61 6.10
N ILE A 27 -5.22 0.68 6.01
CA ILE A 27 -4.43 1.75 6.67
C ILE A 27 -4.42 1.56 8.19
N THR A 28 -5.57 1.25 8.78
CA THR A 28 -5.69 1.06 10.24
C THR A 28 -4.92 -0.18 10.68
N ALA A 29 -5.06 -1.29 9.96
CA ALA A 29 -4.36 -2.54 10.24
C ALA A 29 -2.84 -2.33 10.18
N TYR A 30 -2.34 -1.70 9.11
CA TYR A 30 -0.92 -1.36 8.99
C TYR A 30 -0.46 -0.46 10.14
N SER A 31 -1.21 0.61 10.45
CA SER A 31 -0.83 1.58 11.48
C SER A 31 -0.71 0.93 12.86
N ILE A 32 -1.64 0.05 13.22
CA ILE A 32 -1.58 -0.70 14.49
C ILE A 32 -0.39 -1.66 14.46
N PHE A 33 -0.28 -2.47 13.40
CA PHE A 33 0.77 -3.47 13.28
C PHE A 33 2.17 -2.87 13.36
N ILE A 34 2.45 -1.81 12.59
CA ILE A 34 3.77 -1.18 12.57
C ILE A 34 4.09 -0.49 13.89
N SER A 35 3.11 0.11 14.56
CA SER A 35 3.32 0.76 15.86
C SER A 35 3.71 -0.26 16.93
N VAL A 36 3.02 -1.40 16.97
CA VAL A 36 3.34 -2.51 17.89
C VAL A 36 4.72 -3.09 17.56
N LEU A 37 5.00 -3.33 16.28
CA LEU A 37 6.30 -3.87 15.85
C LEU A 37 7.44 -2.92 16.21
N LEU A 38 7.31 -1.63 15.93
CA LEU A 38 8.32 -0.63 16.29
C LEU A 38 8.52 -0.57 17.80
N ALA A 39 7.46 -0.58 18.60
CA ALA A 39 7.57 -0.60 20.06
C ALA A 39 8.38 -1.80 20.56
N ILE A 40 8.14 -2.99 19.98
CA ILE A 40 8.91 -4.21 20.27
C ILE A 40 10.37 -4.03 19.84
N LEU A 41 10.61 -3.55 18.62
CA LEU A 41 11.97 -3.35 18.10
C LEU A 41 12.77 -2.36 18.95
N TYR A 42 12.17 -1.23 19.32
CA TYR A 42 12.79 -0.25 20.23
C TYR A 42 13.08 -0.84 21.61
N TYR A 43 12.18 -1.66 22.14
CA TYR A 43 12.39 -2.28 23.45
C TYR A 43 13.54 -3.30 23.46
N PHE A 44 13.69 -4.11 22.40
CA PHE A 44 14.65 -5.22 22.37
C PHE A 44 15.97 -4.93 21.66
N PHE A 45 15.98 -4.05 20.66
CA PHE A 45 17.13 -3.87 19.76
C PHE A 45 17.64 -2.43 19.69
N ASP A 46 16.89 -1.46 20.21
CA ASP A 46 17.21 -0.03 20.17
C ASP A 46 17.73 0.44 18.80
N PRO A 47 16.95 0.26 17.71
CA PRO A 47 17.42 0.58 16.38
C PRO A 47 17.62 2.09 16.24
N GLU A 48 18.76 2.49 15.69
CA GLU A 48 19.07 3.89 15.39
C GLU A 48 18.27 4.37 14.16
N ILE A 49 16.99 4.67 14.34
CA ILE A 49 16.11 5.23 13.30
C ILE A 49 15.83 6.69 13.61
N SER A 50 16.16 7.57 12.67
CA SER A 50 15.87 9.00 12.83
C SER A 50 14.35 9.26 12.85
N ALA A 51 13.91 10.28 13.59
CA ALA A 51 12.50 10.69 13.61
C ALA A 51 11.98 11.02 12.21
N THR A 52 12.82 11.62 11.36
CA THR A 52 12.50 11.91 9.96
C THR A 52 12.25 10.62 9.16
N THR A 53 13.11 9.62 9.32
CA THR A 53 12.95 8.30 8.68
C THR A 53 11.67 7.61 9.15
N LEU A 54 11.33 7.70 10.43
CA LEU A 54 10.06 7.15 10.96
C LEU A 54 8.83 7.81 10.32
N VAL A 55 8.78 9.14 10.26
CA VAL A 55 7.62 9.88 9.71
C VAL A 55 7.46 9.60 8.21
N ILE A 56 8.55 9.67 7.45
CA ILE A 56 8.54 9.40 6.01
C ILE A 56 8.22 7.92 5.75
N GLY A 57 8.90 7.01 6.45
CA GLY A 57 8.71 5.57 6.32
C GLY A 57 7.28 5.14 6.66
N PHE A 58 6.72 5.64 7.76
CA PHE A 58 5.32 5.39 8.13
C PHE A 58 4.35 5.83 7.03
N SER A 59 4.58 7.02 6.47
CA SER A 59 3.77 7.55 5.36
C SER A 59 3.88 6.69 4.10
N ILE A 60 5.08 6.22 3.76
CA ILE A 60 5.32 5.28 2.66
C ILE A 60 4.55 3.98 2.90
N GLY A 61 4.63 3.39 4.10
CA GLY A 61 3.93 2.15 4.39
C GLY A 61 2.41 2.29 4.35
N ILE A 62 1.84 3.47 4.71
CA ILE A 62 0.42 3.77 4.46
C ILE A 62 0.10 3.68 2.97
N LEU A 63 0.90 4.33 2.10
CA LEU A 63 0.69 4.28 0.65
C LEU A 63 0.81 2.85 0.10
N TYR A 64 1.74 2.07 0.62
CA TYR A 64 1.93 0.68 0.21
C TYR A 64 0.86 -0.27 0.75
N SER A 65 0.22 0.05 1.88
CA SER A 65 -0.91 -0.70 2.43
C SER A 65 -2.18 -0.61 1.58
N ILE A 66 -2.24 0.34 0.64
CA ILE A 66 -3.37 0.54 -0.25
C ILE A 66 -2.98 0.39 -1.73
N LEU A 67 -1.70 0.15 -2.01
CA LEU A 67 -1.17 -0.02 -3.35
C LEU A 67 -1.77 -1.22 -4.10
N PRO A 68 -2.02 -2.39 -3.47
CA PRO A 68 -2.62 -3.52 -4.17
C PRO A 68 -4.00 -3.22 -4.77
N ASP A 69 -4.75 -2.28 -4.20
CA ASP A 69 -6.08 -1.85 -4.65
C ASP A 69 -6.07 -0.83 -5.82
N ILE A 70 -4.90 -0.53 -6.39
CA ILE A 70 -4.76 0.51 -7.40
C ILE A 70 -5.49 0.20 -8.72
N ASP A 71 -5.69 -1.09 -8.99
CA ASP A 71 -6.38 -1.64 -10.14
C ASP A 71 -7.91 -1.73 -9.95
N ALA A 72 -8.43 -1.37 -8.77
CA ALA A 72 -9.87 -1.22 -8.56
C ALA A 72 -10.47 -0.14 -9.49
N LYS A 73 -11.61 -0.43 -10.12
CA LYS A 73 -12.32 0.53 -10.98
C LYS A 73 -12.74 1.76 -10.15
N GLY A 74 -12.35 2.96 -10.61
CA GLY A 74 -12.69 4.20 -9.92
C GLY A 74 -11.89 4.47 -8.65
N SER A 75 -10.78 3.75 -8.44
CA SER A 75 -9.86 3.91 -7.32
C SER A 75 -9.45 5.38 -7.14
N LYS A 76 -9.87 5.99 -6.01
CA LYS A 76 -9.38 7.30 -5.57
C LYS A 76 -7.87 7.27 -5.32
N ILE A 77 -7.35 6.09 -4.96
CA ILE A 77 -5.91 5.85 -4.75
C ILE A 77 -5.16 6.01 -6.08
N ARG A 78 -5.70 5.48 -7.18
CA ARG A 78 -5.13 5.69 -8.51
C ARG A 78 -5.06 7.17 -8.88
N GLN A 79 -6.12 7.94 -8.58
CA GLN A 79 -6.13 9.38 -8.83
C GLN A 79 -5.12 10.14 -7.96
N LEU A 80 -5.04 9.79 -6.67
CA LEU A 80 -4.06 10.36 -5.73
C LEU A 80 -2.63 10.08 -6.20
N LEU A 81 -2.32 8.82 -6.50
CA LEU A 81 -1.01 8.40 -6.96
C LEU A 81 -0.66 9.05 -8.30
N ALA A 82 -1.58 9.08 -9.26
CA ALA A 82 -1.38 9.80 -10.52
C ALA A 82 -1.06 11.30 -10.30
N GLY A 83 -1.71 11.95 -9.32
CA GLY A 83 -1.43 13.33 -8.95
C GLY A 83 -0.04 13.52 -8.35
N VAL A 84 0.36 12.66 -7.40
CA VAL A 84 1.71 12.67 -6.81
C VAL A 84 2.77 12.48 -7.90
N PHE A 85 2.55 11.56 -8.85
CA PHE A 85 3.51 11.29 -9.91
C PHE A 85 3.56 12.36 -10.98
N LEU A 86 2.43 12.97 -11.33
CA LEU A 86 2.43 14.14 -12.21
C LEU A 86 3.28 15.25 -11.59
N LEU A 87 3.11 15.49 -10.28
CA LEU A 87 3.90 16.47 -9.55
C LEU A 87 5.39 16.12 -9.55
N CYS A 88 5.77 14.87 -9.25
CA CYS A 88 7.16 14.42 -9.30
C CYS A 88 7.77 14.54 -10.72
N SER A 89 6.99 14.25 -11.76
CA SER A 89 7.43 14.33 -13.16
C SER A 89 7.66 15.79 -13.58
N VAL A 90 6.76 16.70 -13.19
CA VAL A 90 6.95 18.14 -13.39
C VAL A 90 8.20 18.62 -12.65
N PHE A 91 8.40 18.17 -11.40
CA PHE A 91 9.57 18.53 -10.62
C PHE A 91 10.88 18.06 -11.27
N TYR A 92 10.90 16.87 -11.88
CA TYR A 92 12.05 16.39 -12.63
C TYR A 92 12.35 17.23 -13.88
N LEU A 93 11.33 17.62 -14.63
CA LEU A 93 11.51 18.47 -15.81
C LEU A 93 12.17 19.81 -15.43
N LEU A 94 11.92 20.29 -14.21
CA LEU A 94 12.55 21.50 -13.67
C LEU A 94 13.96 21.24 -13.12
N TYR A 95 14.28 20.00 -12.70
CA TYR A 95 15.55 19.62 -12.08
C TYR A 95 16.08 18.28 -12.64
N PRO A 96 16.56 18.26 -13.91
CA PRO A 96 16.87 17.02 -14.65
C PRO A 96 18.08 16.23 -14.13
N GLY A 97 18.86 16.78 -13.19
CA GLY A 97 19.98 16.09 -12.54
C GLY A 97 19.59 15.10 -11.44
N LEU A 98 18.30 15.03 -11.08
CA LEU A 98 17.83 14.17 -9.99
C LEU A 98 17.35 12.82 -10.51
N ILE A 99 18.02 11.76 -10.06
CA ILE A 99 17.66 10.34 -10.27
C ILE A 99 16.17 10.06 -9.95
N LEU A 100 15.60 10.86 -9.03
CA LEU A 100 14.20 10.83 -8.60
C LEU A 100 13.21 10.96 -9.75
N GLY A 101 13.55 11.65 -10.83
CA GLY A 101 12.60 11.81 -11.93
C GLY A 101 12.58 10.68 -12.94
N LEU A 102 13.70 9.98 -13.11
CA LEU A 102 13.74 8.75 -13.88
C LEU A 102 12.90 7.67 -13.16
N MET A 103 12.97 7.63 -11.83
CA MET A 103 12.07 6.82 -10.99
C MET A 103 10.60 7.25 -11.15
N GLY A 104 10.32 8.56 -11.18
CA GLY A 104 8.97 9.10 -11.43
C GLY A 104 8.37 8.67 -12.78
N ILE A 105 9.17 8.67 -13.85
CA ILE A 105 8.75 8.24 -15.20
C ILE A 105 8.47 6.74 -15.24
N ILE A 106 9.36 5.91 -14.69
CA ILE A 106 9.18 4.44 -14.64
C ILE A 106 7.90 4.10 -13.87
N LEU A 107 7.65 4.79 -12.76
CA LEU A 107 6.50 4.55 -11.91
C LEU A 107 5.20 5.08 -12.53
N ALA A 108 5.24 6.21 -13.25
CA ALA A 108 4.12 6.71 -14.04
C ALA A 108 3.75 5.77 -15.20
N PHE A 109 4.74 5.21 -15.89
CA PHE A 109 4.52 4.19 -16.90
C PHE A 109 3.87 2.93 -16.29
N PHE A 110 4.38 2.49 -15.14
CA PHE A 110 3.81 1.36 -14.41
C PHE A 110 2.33 1.60 -14.04
N LEU A 111 1.98 2.80 -13.59
CA LEU A 111 0.59 3.19 -13.32
C LEU A 111 -0.31 3.21 -14.55
N LEU A 112 0.21 3.59 -15.71
CA LEU A 112 -0.56 3.57 -16.95
C LEU A 112 -0.89 2.13 -17.36
N VAL A 113 0.02 1.19 -17.07
CA VAL A 113 -0.15 -0.24 -17.37
C VAL A 113 -1.00 -0.96 -16.31
N ALA A 114 -0.96 -0.51 -15.05
CA ALA A 114 -1.65 -1.17 -13.92
C ALA A 114 -3.15 -1.47 -14.15
N PRO A 115 -3.98 -0.61 -14.76
CA PRO A 115 -5.39 -0.91 -15.05
C PRO A 115 -5.62 -2.07 -16.01
N PHE A 116 -4.62 -2.44 -16.80
CA PHE A 116 -4.68 -3.57 -17.74
C PHE A 116 -4.31 -4.90 -17.07
N ILE A 117 -3.81 -4.86 -15.84
CA ILE A 117 -3.52 -6.04 -15.02
C ILE A 117 -4.79 -6.40 -14.23
N LYS A 118 -5.09 -7.69 -14.08
CA LYS A 118 -6.27 -8.14 -13.34
C LYS A 118 -6.21 -7.71 -11.87
N HIS A 119 -7.34 -7.18 -11.35
CA HIS A 119 -7.52 -6.63 -10.00
C HIS A 119 -7.03 -7.52 -8.84
N ARG A 120 -7.03 -8.85 -9.06
CA ARG A 120 -6.60 -9.85 -8.07
C ARG A 120 -5.46 -10.73 -8.57
N GLY A 121 -4.67 -10.18 -9.49
CA GLY A 121 -3.52 -10.84 -10.09
C GLY A 121 -2.24 -10.44 -9.37
N PHE A 122 -1.24 -10.05 -10.17
CA PHE A 122 0.11 -9.74 -9.70
C PHE A 122 0.16 -8.84 -8.45
N PHE A 123 -0.67 -7.80 -8.38
CA PHE A 123 -0.72 -6.86 -7.25
C PHE A 123 -1.06 -7.47 -5.88
N HIS A 124 -1.64 -8.68 -5.84
CA HIS A 124 -1.99 -9.36 -4.60
C HIS A 124 -1.03 -10.52 -4.29
N THR A 125 0.25 -10.39 -4.68
CA THR A 125 1.30 -11.40 -4.44
C THR A 125 2.43 -10.82 -3.60
N ILE A 126 3.09 -11.68 -2.80
CA ILE A 126 4.31 -11.29 -2.07
C ILE A 126 5.38 -10.78 -3.04
N THR A 127 5.50 -11.40 -4.22
CA THR A 127 6.46 -11.01 -5.26
C THR A 127 6.28 -9.55 -5.67
N ALA A 128 5.04 -9.09 -5.87
CA ALA A 128 4.77 -7.69 -6.17
C ALA A 128 5.16 -6.77 -5.01
N GLY A 129 4.87 -7.17 -3.77
CA GLY A 129 5.27 -6.42 -2.57
C GLY A 129 6.79 -6.23 -2.48
N VAL A 130 7.56 -7.30 -2.70
CA VAL A 130 9.03 -7.24 -2.74
C VAL A 130 9.50 -6.38 -3.91
N LEU A 131 8.95 -6.57 -5.12
CA LEU A 131 9.37 -5.84 -6.31
C LEU A 131 9.14 -4.33 -6.19
N PHE A 132 7.99 -3.91 -5.63
CA PHE A 132 7.70 -2.48 -5.47
C PHE A 132 8.46 -1.85 -4.31
N SER A 133 8.68 -2.58 -3.21
CA SER A 133 9.42 -2.03 -2.07
C SER A 133 10.94 -1.98 -2.31
N ALA A 134 11.50 -2.94 -3.06
CA ALA A 134 12.95 -3.08 -3.24
C ALA A 134 13.68 -1.82 -3.77
N PRO A 135 13.15 -1.05 -4.74
CA PRO A 135 13.80 0.19 -5.19
C PRO A 135 14.00 1.23 -4.08
N LEU A 136 13.16 1.23 -3.04
CA LEU A 136 13.29 2.17 -1.92
C LEU A 136 14.52 1.87 -1.05
N PHE A 137 15.04 0.64 -1.10
CA PHE A 137 16.26 0.24 -0.40
C PHE A 137 17.48 1.07 -0.83
N LEU A 138 17.49 1.56 -2.08
CA LEU A 138 18.56 2.41 -2.61
C LEU A 138 18.55 3.83 -2.04
N ILE A 139 17.45 4.25 -1.41
CA ILE A 139 17.29 5.57 -0.80
C ILE A 139 17.57 5.45 0.71
N ASP A 140 16.83 4.57 1.38
CA ASP A 140 16.99 4.25 2.80
C ASP A 140 16.42 2.83 3.02
N PRO A 141 17.19 1.88 3.58
CA PRO A 141 16.71 0.52 3.87
C PRO A 141 15.42 0.48 4.68
N TRP A 142 15.22 1.43 5.60
CA TRP A 142 14.00 1.52 6.39
C TRP A 142 12.78 1.83 5.53
N PHE A 143 12.91 2.61 4.46
CA PHE A 143 11.79 2.87 3.55
C PHE A 143 11.32 1.61 2.84
N SER A 144 12.25 0.75 2.39
CA SER A 144 11.90 -0.56 1.85
C SER A 144 11.20 -1.43 2.88
N PHE A 145 11.65 -1.41 4.14
CA PHE A 145 11.05 -2.16 5.23
C PHE A 145 9.60 -1.71 5.51
N PHE A 146 9.36 -0.41 5.70
CA PHE A 146 8.01 0.12 5.90
C PHE A 146 7.08 -0.15 4.72
N ALA A 147 7.57 0.04 3.48
CA ALA A 147 6.82 -0.25 2.27
C ALA A 147 6.40 -1.72 2.19
N LEU A 148 7.34 -2.64 2.45
CA LEU A 148 7.07 -4.07 2.42
C LEU A 148 6.05 -4.45 3.50
N LEU A 149 6.18 -3.94 4.73
CA LEU A 149 5.23 -4.23 5.80
C LEU A 149 3.85 -3.65 5.54
N GLY A 150 3.76 -2.45 4.94
CA GLY A 150 2.50 -1.90 4.44
C GLY A 150 1.81 -2.85 3.48
N PHE A 151 2.55 -3.30 2.47
CA PHE A 151 2.03 -4.23 1.46
C PHE A 151 1.63 -5.58 2.05
N LEU A 152 2.46 -6.18 2.91
CA LEU A 152 2.15 -7.46 3.54
C LEU A 152 0.96 -7.34 4.49
N SER A 153 0.80 -6.22 5.21
CA SER A 153 -0.38 -5.95 6.02
C SER A 153 -1.65 -5.94 5.18
N HIS A 154 -1.59 -5.40 3.95
CA HIS A 154 -2.71 -5.45 3.02
C HIS A 154 -3.08 -6.91 2.70
N LEU A 155 -2.10 -7.70 2.25
CA LEU A 155 -2.31 -9.12 1.91
C LEU A 155 -2.83 -9.94 3.11
N ALA A 156 -2.36 -9.63 4.32
CA ALA A 156 -2.80 -10.30 5.53
C ALA A 156 -4.29 -10.04 5.83
N VAL A 157 -4.74 -8.78 5.72
CA VAL A 157 -6.15 -8.41 5.90
C VAL A 157 -7.04 -9.11 4.88
N ASP A 158 -6.55 -9.25 3.65
CA ASP A 158 -7.27 -9.92 2.56
C ASP A 158 -7.19 -11.46 2.57
N GLY A 159 -6.45 -12.05 3.51
CA GLY A 159 -6.21 -13.50 3.56
C GLY A 159 -5.40 -14.04 2.38
N ARG A 160 -4.62 -13.16 1.73
CA ARG A 160 -3.78 -13.44 0.53
C ARG A 160 -2.30 -13.60 0.84
N LEU A 161 -1.91 -13.54 2.12
CA LEU A 161 -0.50 -13.64 2.52
C LEU A 161 0.18 -14.92 1.99
N PHE A 162 -0.57 -16.02 1.82
CA PHE A 162 -0.03 -17.29 1.33
C PHE A 162 -0.39 -17.60 -0.13
N SER A 163 -1.03 -16.69 -0.87
CA SER A 163 -1.24 -16.90 -2.31
C SER A 163 0.03 -16.55 -3.08
N LEU A 164 0.68 -17.59 -3.61
CA LEU A 164 1.85 -17.46 -4.47
C LEU A 164 1.48 -17.01 -5.91
N PHE A 165 0.21 -17.18 -6.31
CA PHE A 165 -0.32 -16.85 -7.64
C PHE A 165 -1.80 -16.43 -7.57
#